data_AF-A0A699VN83-F1
#
_entry.id   AF-A0A699VN83-F1
#
_cell.length_a   1.000
_cell.length_b   1.000
_cell.length_c   1.000
_cell.angle_alpha   90.00
_cell.angle_beta   90.00
_cell.angle_gamma   90.00
#
_symmetry.space_group_name_H-M   'P 1'
#
loop_
_entity.id
_entity.type
_entity.pdbx_description
1 polymer ?
#
loop_
_entity_poly.entity_id
_entity_poly.type
_entity_poly.pdbx_seq_one_letter_code
_entity_poly.pdbx_strand_id
1 'polypeptide(L)' 'IPPPTIPSIILENLPMFNSTFRFEERLRSLETSFSEYRKTNQFADAVSAIPGIIHQYMDQQMKEAVREAV' A
#
# COMPACT_ATOMS: atom_id res chain seq x y z
N ILE A 1 23.52 14.63 21.31
CA ILE A 1 24.21 13.64 20.45
C ILE A 1 24.30 14.28 19.07
N PRO A 2 25.50 14.48 18.50
CA PRO A 2 25.63 15.01 17.15
C PRO A 2 25.01 14.03 16.14
N PRO A 3 24.42 14.53 15.03
CA PRO A 3 23.90 13.67 13.97
C PRO A 3 25.01 12.76 13.44
N PRO A 4 24.69 11.51 13.08
CA PRO A 4 25.67 10.63 12.44
C PRO A 4 26.15 11.26 11.13
N THR A 5 27.45 11.54 11.05
CA THR A 5 28.09 12.02 9.83
C THR A 5 28.26 10.86 8.87
N ILE A 6 27.67 10.96 7.68
CA ILE A 6 27.88 9.99 6.61
C ILE A 6 29.34 10.11 6.15
N PRO A 7 30.16 9.03 6.22
CA PRO A 7 31.53 9.05 5.72
C PRO A 7 31.59 9.41 4.24
N SER A 8 32.54 10.26 3.85
CA SER A 8 32.74 10.71 2.46
C SER A 8 32.93 9.56 1.46
N ILE A 9 33.57 8.46 1.89
CA ILE A 9 33.70 7.21 1.12
C ILE A 9 32.35 6.68 0.63
N ILE A 10 31.27 6.85 1.40
CA ILE A 10 29.94 6.39 1.00
C ILE A 10 29.39 7.27 -0.13
N LEU A 11 29.60 8.59 -0.04
CA LEU A 11 29.14 9.54 -1.06
C LEU A 11 29.90 9.35 -2.37
N GLU A 12 31.20 9.11 -2.31
CA GLU A 12 32.05 8.86 -3.48
C GLU A 12 31.68 7.56 -4.21
N ASN A 13 31.25 6.53 -3.48
CA ASN A 13 30.85 5.24 -4.05
C ASN A 13 29.38 5.20 -4.54
N LEU A 14 28.57 6.19 -4.21
CA LEU A 14 27.13 6.22 -4.52
C LEU A 14 26.83 6.12 -6.03
N PRO A 15 27.53 6.81 -6.94
CA PRO A 15 27.30 6.67 -8.38
C PRO A 15 27.65 5.27 -8.90
N MET A 16 28.75 4.69 -8.40
CA MET A 16 29.16 3.33 -8.74
C MET A 16 28.16 2.31 -8.22
N PHE A 17 27.63 2.49 -7.01
CA PHE A 17 26.54 1.68 -6.48
C PHE A 17 25.30 1.76 -7.39
N ASN A 18 24.83 2.97 -7.71
CA ASN A 18 23.66 3.16 -8.55
C ASN A 18 23.79 2.43 -9.90
N SER A 19 24.97 2.55 -10.53
CA SER A 19 25.26 1.91 -11.82
C SER A 19 25.43 0.39 -11.71
N THR A 20 26.26 -0.09 -10.76
CA THR A 20 26.57 -1.53 -10.60
C THR A 20 25.32 -2.34 -10.26
N PHE A 21 24.44 -1.79 -9.43
CA PHE A 21 23.19 -2.43 -9.07
C PHE A 21 22.05 -2.14 -10.03
N ARG A 22 22.28 -1.30 -11.06
CA ARG A 22 21.24 -0.77 -11.96
C ARG A 22 20.03 -0.32 -11.16
N PHE A 23 20.28 0.43 -10.09
CA PHE A 23 19.31 0.65 -9.04
C PHE A 23 18.07 1.36 -9.58
N GLU A 24 18.24 2.40 -10.40
CA GLU A 24 17.14 3.09 -11.09
C GLU A 24 16.28 2.15 -11.96
N GLU A 25 16.91 1.23 -12.70
CA GLU A 25 16.21 0.28 -13.57
C GLU A 25 15.38 -0.71 -12.73
N ARG A 26 15.97 -1.22 -11.64
CA ARG A 26 15.31 -2.13 -10.71
C ARG A 26 14.18 -1.45 -9.95
N LEU A 27 14.38 -0.21 -9.51
CA LEU A 27 13.35 0.58 -8.83
C LEU A 27 12.13 0.77 -9.74
N ARG A 28 12.35 1.18 -10.99
CA ARG A 28 11.29 1.34 -11.99
C ARG A 28 10.53 0.03 -12.26
N SER A 29 11.25 -1.08 -12.36
CA SER A 29 10.65 -2.42 -12.55
C SER A 29 9.80 -2.83 -11.34
N LEU A 30 10.29 -2.52 -10.14
CA LEU A 30 9.59 -2.81 -8.89
C LEU A 30 8.30 -1.98 -8.77
N GLU A 31 8.36 -0.68 -9.05
CA GLU A 31 7.19 0.20 -9.08
C GLU A 31 6.13 -0.29 -10.08
N THR A 32 6.58 -0.70 -11.28
CA THR A 32 5.69 -1.27 -12.30
C THR A 32 5.03 -2.56 -11.81
N SER A 33 5.81 -3.46 -11.20
CA SER A 33 5.31 -4.72 -10.66
C SER A 33 4.28 -4.49 -9.55
N PHE A 34 4.52 -3.53 -8.65
CA PHE A 34 3.55 -3.15 -7.62
C PHE A 34 2.27 -2.54 -8.20
N SER A 35 2.38 -1.73 -9.26
CA SER A 35 1.22 -1.17 -9.96
C SER A 35 0.35 -2.27 -10.57
N GLU A 36 0.94 -3.22 -11.29
CA GLU A 36 0.21 -4.36 -11.88
C GLU A 36 -0.39 -5.28 -10.81
N TYR A 37 0.34 -5.52 -9.73
CA TYR A 37 -0.19 -6.24 -8.58
C TYR A 37 -1.41 -5.54 -8.01
N ARG A 38 -1.37 -4.23 -7.74
CA ARG A 38 -2.54 -3.49 -7.21
C ARG A 38 -3.73 -3.55 -8.16
N LYS A 39 -3.53 -3.46 -9.47
CA LYS A 39 -4.63 -3.52 -10.46
C LYS A 39 -5.37 -4.87 -10.43
N THR A 40 -4.66 -5.95 -10.15
CA THR A 40 -5.22 -7.32 -10.15
C THR A 40 -5.52 -7.84 -8.74
N ASN A 41 -5.19 -7.06 -7.71
CA ASN A 41 -5.34 -7.47 -6.32
C ASN A 41 -6.77 -7.27 -5.82
N GLN A 42 -7.61 -8.26 -6.10
CA GLN A 42 -8.99 -8.34 -5.60
C GLN A 42 -9.09 -8.29 -4.05
N PHE A 43 -8.00 -8.58 -3.33
CA PHE A 43 -7.97 -8.46 -1.86
C PHE A 43 -8.13 -7.00 -1.41
N ALA A 44 -7.52 -6.05 -2.13
CA ALA A 44 -7.64 -4.63 -1.80
C ALA A 44 -9.09 -4.15 -1.97
N ASP A 45 -9.74 -4.56 -3.05
CA ASP A 45 -11.16 -4.25 -3.31
C ASP A 45 -12.08 -4.91 -2.28
N ALA A 46 -11.83 -6.19 -1.95
CA ALA A 46 -12.61 -6.92 -0.95
C ALA A 46 -12.49 -6.27 0.44
N VAL A 47 -11.28 -5.90 0.87
CA VAL A 47 -11.05 -5.20 2.15
C VAL A 47 -11.69 -3.81 2.14
N SER A 48 -11.61 -3.09 1.01
CA SER A 48 -12.24 -1.78 0.84
C SER A 48 -13.78 -1.84 0.88
N ALA A 49 -14.37 -2.97 0.48
CA ALA A 49 -15.82 -3.17 0.50
C ALA A 49 -16.39 -3.46 1.91
N ILE A 50 -15.58 -3.91 2.87
CA ILE A 50 -16.04 -4.32 4.21
C ILE A 50 -16.86 -3.22 4.93
N PRO A 51 -16.44 -1.94 4.97
CA PRO A 51 -17.24 -0.89 5.60
C PRO A 51 -18.62 -0.73 4.96
N GLY A 52 -18.72 -0.84 3.64
CA GLY A 52 -19.99 -0.78 2.91
C GLY A 52 -20.92 -1.94 3.26
N ILE A 53 -20.36 -3.16 3.37
CA ILE A 53 -21.11 -4.36 3.79
C ILE A 53 -21.63 -4.19 5.23
N ILE A 54 -20.79 -3.71 6.15
CA ILE A 54 -21.19 -3.46 7.55
C ILE A 54 -22.32 -2.44 7.59
N HIS A 55 -22.20 -1.33 6.84
CA HIS A 55 -23.23 -0.30 6.82
C HIS A 55 -24.58 -0.84 6.31
N GLN A 56 -24.58 -1.60 5.21
CA GLN A 56 -25.78 -2.24 4.67
C GLN A 56 -26.40 -3.24 5.67
N TYR A 57 -25.56 -3.99 6.37
CA TYR A 57 -26.03 -4.92 7.40
C TYR A 57 -26.74 -4.17 8.54
N MET A 58 -26.14 -3.09 9.05
CA MET A 58 -26.71 -2.29 10.13
C MET A 58 -28.05 -1.66 9.73
N ASP A 59 -28.15 -1.12 8.52
CA ASP A 59 -29.40 -0.56 7.98
C ASP A 59 -30.50 -1.64 7.89
N GLN A 60 -30.15 -2.84 7.44
CA GLN A 60 -31.10 -3.96 7.36
C GLN A 60 -31.57 -4.37 8.76
N GLN A 61 -30.65 -4.53 9.72
CA GLN A 61 -31.00 -4.90 11.10
C GLN A 61 -31.90 -3.85 11.75
N MET A 62 -31.65 -2.56 11.53
CA MET A 62 -32.52 -1.49 12.05
C MET A 62 -33.93 -1.57 11.45
N LYS A 63 -34.05 -1.80 10.15
CA LYS A 63 -35.37 -1.92 9.49
C LYS A 63 -36.18 -3.11 10.02
N GLU A 64 -35.54 -4.26 10.20
CA GLU A 64 -36.21 -5.44 10.78
C GLU A 64 -36.63 -5.19 12.23
N ALA A 65 -35.75 -4.59 13.05
CA ALA A 65 -36.07 -4.26 14.44
C ALA A 65 -37.26 -3.29 14.54
N VAL A 66 -37.36 -2.30 13.64
CA VAL A 66 -38.52 -1.40 13.57
C VAL A 66 -39.79 -2.13 13.15
N ARG A 67 -39.70 -3.06 12.19
CA ARG A 67 -40.84 -3.87 11.74
C ARG A 67 -41.37 -4.78 12.85
N GLU A 68 -40.50 -5.40 13.64
CA GLU A 68 -40.91 -6.28 14.75
C GLU A 68 -41.52 -5.53 15.94
N ALA A 69 -41.22 -4.24 16.09
CA ALA A 69 -41.72 -3.42 17.19
C ALA A 69 -43.12 -2.80 16.94
N VAL A 70 -43.70 -2.98 15.75
CA VAL A 70 -45.04 -2.47 15.34
C VAL A 70 -46.05 -3.61 15.31
#